data_AF-A0A967Q5G6-F1
#
_entry.id   AF-A0A967Q5G6-F1
#
_cell.length_a   1.000
_cell.length_b   1.000
_cell.length_c   1.000
_cell.angle_alpha   90.00
_cell.angle_beta   90.00
_cell.angle_gamma   90.00
#
_symmetry.space_group_name_H-M   'P 1'
#
loop_
_entity.id
_entity.type
_entity.pdbx_description
1 polymer ?
#
loop_
_entity_poly.entity_id
_entity_poly.type
_entity_poly.pdbx_seq_one_letter_code
_entity_poly.pdbx_strand_id
1 'polypeptide(L)'
;LLDWNDFVSECAAGFEGGLEDYRMGLYLRDIIEHVIASTEPELSEKIRDIIDEPDETFRQILTDCRKRIDSPPHDNTAGAAPFWYQGIVSKQGVVLRRDLIRQGWYRP
;
A
#
# COMPACT_ATOMS: atom_id res chain seq x y z
N LEU A 1 14.12 8.54 -0.11
CA LEU A 1 13.42 7.40 0.54
C LEU A 1 12.15 8.02 1.11
N LEU A 2 10.99 7.76 0.51
CA LEU A 2 9.71 8.21 1.08
C LEU A 2 9.49 7.49 2.41
N ASP A 3 8.92 8.18 3.40
CA ASP A 3 8.31 7.57 4.57
C ASP A 3 6.95 6.97 4.15
N TRP A 4 6.51 5.88 4.79
CA TRP A 4 5.17 5.33 4.58
C TRP A 4 4.10 6.38 4.87
N ASN A 5 4.30 7.21 5.89
CA ASN A 5 3.39 8.32 6.21
C ASN A 5 3.30 9.33 5.04
N ASP A 6 4.43 9.72 4.45
CA ASP A 6 4.44 10.64 3.31
C ASP A 6 3.66 10.06 2.13
N PHE A 7 3.88 8.78 1.81
CA PHE A 7 3.14 8.10 0.74
C PHE A 7 1.63 8.05 1.02
N VAL A 8 1.23 7.74 2.25
CA VAL A 8 -0.19 7.72 2.64
C VAL A 8 -0.80 9.13 2.55
N SER A 9 -0.05 10.15 2.99
CA SER A 9 -0.47 11.56 2.91
C SER A 9 -0.66 12.02 1.46
N GLU A 10 0.25 11.66 0.55
CA GLU A 10 0.10 11.90 -0.89
C GLU A 10 -1.14 11.20 -1.45
N CYS A 11 -1.35 9.93 -1.07
CA CYS A 11 -2.52 9.16 -1.47
C CYS A 11 -3.84 9.80 -0.98
N ALA A 12 -3.85 10.36 0.24
CA ALA A 12 -4.99 11.04 0.82
C ALA A 12 -5.24 12.43 0.20
N ALA A 13 -4.20 13.10 -0.29
CA ALA A 13 -4.29 14.40 -0.95
C ALA A 13 -4.75 14.28 -2.42
N GLY A 14 -4.38 13.21 -3.10
CA GLY A 14 -4.64 12.98 -4.51
C GLY A 14 -3.38 12.50 -5.19
N PHE A 15 -3.23 11.19 -5.33
CA PHE A 15 -1.99 10.58 -5.80
C PHE A 15 -1.72 10.93 -7.28
N GLU A 16 -0.64 11.67 -7.57
CA GLU A 16 -0.34 12.14 -8.92
C GLU A 16 0.57 11.20 -9.73
N GLY A 17 1.18 10.21 -9.08
CA GLY A 17 2.07 9.23 -9.71
C GLY A 17 1.36 8.22 -10.62
N GLY A 18 2.16 7.41 -11.30
CA GLY A 18 1.70 6.27 -12.10
C GLY A 18 1.55 4.99 -11.28
N LEU A 19 1.20 3.90 -11.97
CA LEU A 19 1.06 2.59 -11.32
C LEU A 19 2.38 2.07 -10.74
N GLU A 20 3.51 2.37 -11.36
CA GLU A 20 4.83 1.98 -10.85
C GLU A 20 5.20 2.73 -9.56
N ASP A 21 4.97 4.04 -9.52
CA ASP A 21 5.17 4.85 -8.31
C ASP A 21 4.30 4.35 -7.16
N TYR A 22 3.03 4.02 -7.47
CA TYR A 22 2.11 3.46 -6.48
C TYR A 22 2.61 2.12 -5.93
N ARG A 23 3.06 1.21 -6.81
CA ARG A 23 3.66 -0.08 -6.42
C ARG A 23 4.91 0.09 -5.57
N MET A 24 5.75 1.08 -5.88
CA MET A 24 6.93 1.39 -5.07
C MET A 24 6.53 1.80 -3.63
N GLY A 25 5.48 2.59 -3.48
CA GLY A 25 4.92 2.95 -2.18
C GLY A 25 4.37 1.75 -1.40
N LEU A 26 3.73 0.80 -2.07
CA LEU A 26 3.29 -0.46 -1.42
C LEU A 26 4.48 -1.33 -1.00
N TYR A 27 5.50 -1.43 -1.85
CA TYR A 27 6.71 -2.19 -1.55
C TYR A 27 7.48 -1.62 -0.35
N LEU A 28 7.45 -0.29 -0.16
CA LEU A 28 7.98 0.33 1.07
C LEU A 28 7.31 -0.26 2.32
N ARG A 29 6.00 -0.48 2.30
CA ARG A 29 5.28 -1.09 3.44
C ARG A 29 5.66 -2.56 3.64
N ASP A 30 5.98 -3.29 2.58
CA ASP A 30 6.53 -4.65 2.68
C ASP A 30 7.91 -4.66 3.36
N ILE A 31 8.78 -3.68 3.02
CA ILE A 31 10.08 -3.53 3.68
C ILE A 31 9.88 -3.26 5.18
N ILE A 32 8.94 -2.38 5.54
CA ILE A 32 8.63 -2.11 6.94
C ILE A 32 8.13 -3.38 7.65
N GLU A 33 7.25 -4.16 7.00
CA GLU A 33 6.76 -5.43 7.56
C GLU A 33 7.91 -6.42 7.78
N HIS A 34 8.84 -6.50 6.84
CA HIS A 34 10.02 -7.34 6.95
C HIS A 34 10.94 -6.90 8.11
N VAL A 35 11.10 -5.59 8.31
CA VAL A 35 11.85 -5.05 9.46
C VAL A 35 11.14 -5.38 10.78
N ILE A 36 9.82 -5.22 10.86
CA ILE A 36 9.04 -5.61 12.05
C ILE A 36 9.22 -7.10 12.37
N ALA A 37 9.22 -7.97 11.35
CA ALA A 37 9.36 -9.41 11.53
C ALA A 37 10.78 -9.86 11.92
N SER A 38 11.80 -9.03 11.66
CA SER A 38 13.22 -9.36 11.86
C SER A 38 13.88 -8.61 13.03
N THR A 39 13.14 -7.77 13.75
CA THR A 39 13.63 -6.97 14.88
C THR A 39 13.17 -7.53 16.23
N GLU A 40 13.83 -7.12 17.32
CA GLU A 40 13.46 -7.52 18.68
C GLU A 40 12.06 -7.03 19.05
N PRO A 41 11.31 -7.75 19.91
CA PRO A 41 9.91 -7.46 20.21
C PRO A 41 9.62 -6.00 20.59
N GLU A 42 10.42 -5.41 21.48
CA GLU A 42 10.24 -4.02 21.94
C GLU A 42 10.39 -3.01 20.80
N LEU A 43 11.32 -3.25 19.87
CA LEU A 43 11.49 -2.37 18.71
C LEU A 43 10.38 -2.60 17.69
N SER A 44 9.97 -3.85 17.49
CA SER A 44 8.86 -4.20 16.59
C SER A 44 7.55 -3.54 17.03
N GLU A 45 7.28 -3.45 18.34
CA GLU A 45 6.12 -2.77 18.91
C GLU A 45 6.18 -1.26 18.64
N LYS A 46 7.32 -0.62 18.90
CA LYS A 46 7.49 0.82 18.61
C LYS A 46 7.29 1.14 17.13
N ILE A 47 7.78 0.29 16.23
CA ILE A 47 7.57 0.48 14.78
C ILE A 47 6.08 0.34 14.44
N ARG A 48 5.38 -0.67 14.99
CA ARG A 48 3.94 -0.84 14.80
C ARG A 48 3.15 0.39 15.28
N ASP A 49 3.49 0.94 16.44
CA ASP A 49 2.84 2.13 16.99
C ASP A 49 3.01 3.36 16.07
N ILE A 50 4.18 3.51 15.42
CA ILE A 50 4.44 4.62 14.50
C ILE A 50 3.63 4.51 13.21
N ILE A 51 3.40 3.29 12.72
CA ILE A 51 2.71 3.07 11.43
C ILE A 51 1.22 2.82 11.57
N ASP A 52 0.69 2.70 12.78
CA ASP A 52 -0.73 2.38 13.02
C ASP A 52 -1.66 3.44 12.42
N GLU A 53 -1.40 4.72 12.68
CA GLU A 53 -2.18 5.84 12.12
C GLU A 53 -2.08 5.93 10.58
N PRO A 54 -0.89 5.86 9.95
CA PRO A 54 -0.77 5.74 8.50
C PRO A 54 -1.49 4.51 7.92
N ASP A 55 -1.38 3.34 8.56
CA ASP A 55 -2.04 2.10 8.12
C ASP A 55 -3.57 2.24 8.16
N GLU A 56 -4.12 2.83 9.24
CA GLU A 56 -5.55 3.11 9.36
C GLU A 56 -6.02 4.10 8.30
N THR A 57 -5.29 5.21 8.14
CA THR A 57 -5.58 6.23 7.12
C THR A 57 -5.60 5.62 5.73
N PHE A 58 -4.59 4.82 5.40
CA PHE A 58 -4.52 4.16 4.10
C PHE A 58 -5.71 3.22 3.90
N ARG A 59 -6.05 2.42 4.91
CA ARG A 59 -7.20 1.50 4.86
C ARG A 59 -8.52 2.24 4.59
N GLN A 60 -8.71 3.43 5.17
CA GLN A 60 -9.92 4.22 4.98
C GLN A 60 -10.05 4.83 3.56
N ILE A 61 -8.92 5.11 2.89
CA ILE A 61 -8.92 5.72 1.56
C ILE A 61 -8.88 4.70 0.41
N LEU A 62 -8.73 3.40 0.70
CA LEU A 62 -8.81 2.32 -0.27
C LEU A 62 -10.26 2.09 -0.73
N THR A 63 -10.43 1.89 -2.03
CA THR A 63 -11.66 1.44 -2.69
C THR A 63 -11.40 0.17 -3.48
N ASP A 64 -12.47 -0.48 -3.95
CA ASP A 64 -12.41 -1.72 -4.73
C ASP A 64 -11.65 -2.84 -4.01
N CYS A 65 -11.71 -2.93 -2.67
CA CYS A 65 -10.92 -3.88 -1.86
C CYS A 65 -11.21 -5.37 -2.14
N ARG A 66 -12.18 -5.67 -3.00
CA ARG A 66 -12.43 -7.03 -3.56
C ARG A 66 -11.41 -7.40 -4.65
N LYS A 67 -10.75 -6.39 -5.25
CA LYS A 67 -9.69 -6.51 -6.23
C LYS A 67 -8.35 -6.31 -5.53
N ARG A 68 -7.28 -6.78 -6.17
CA ARG A 68 -5.92 -6.69 -5.65
C ARG A 68 -4.99 -6.22 -6.76
N ILE A 69 -4.13 -5.25 -6.46
CA ILE A 69 -3.28 -4.61 -7.46
C ILE A 69 -2.21 -5.56 -8.01
N ASP A 70 -1.59 -6.36 -7.14
CA ASP A 70 -0.64 -7.42 -7.50
C ASP A 70 -0.66 -8.54 -6.46
N SER A 71 -0.18 -9.73 -6.85
CA SER A 71 0.20 -10.73 -5.85
C SER A 71 1.51 -10.27 -5.19
N PRO A 72 1.62 -10.28 -3.85
CA PRO A 72 2.86 -9.90 -3.19
C PRO A 72 4.03 -10.77 -3.73
N PRO A 73 5.20 -10.17 -4.01
CA PRO A 73 6.32 -10.86 -4.68
C PRO A 73 6.97 -11.96 -3.83
N HIS A 74 6.63 -12.04 -2.54
CA HIS A 74 7.08 -13.09 -1.65
C HIS A 74 5.92 -14.00 -1.30
N ASP A 75 6.12 -15.31 -1.50
CA ASP A 75 5.28 -16.38 -0.96
C ASP A 75 5.26 -16.27 0.58
N ASN A 76 4.45 -15.35 1.10
CA ASN A 76 4.04 -15.34 2.49
C ASN A 76 3.21 -16.61 2.71
N THR A 77 3.92 -17.66 3.11
CA THR A 77 3.47 -19.06 3.18
C THR A 77 2.45 -19.31 4.30
N ALA A 78 1.74 -18.29 4.79
CA ALA A 78 0.80 -18.46 5.91
C ALA A 78 -0.34 -17.43 6.06
N GLY A 79 -0.48 -16.41 5.21
CA GLY A 79 -1.39 -15.30 5.51
C GLY A 79 -2.10 -14.71 4.30
N ALA A 80 -3.34 -14.26 4.48
CA ALA A 80 -4.04 -13.44 3.51
C ALA A 80 -3.15 -12.28 3.02
N ALA A 81 -3.32 -11.89 1.75
CA ALA A 81 -2.53 -10.80 1.17
C ALA A 81 -2.62 -9.54 2.05
N PRO A 82 -1.52 -8.81 2.28
CA PRO A 82 -1.53 -7.62 3.12
C PRO A 82 -2.59 -6.61 2.67
N PHE A 83 -3.23 -5.94 3.62
CA PHE A 83 -4.34 -5.05 3.32
C PHE A 83 -3.95 -3.91 2.35
N TRP A 84 -2.68 -3.48 2.36
CA TRP A 84 -2.20 -2.40 1.49
C TRP A 84 -2.19 -2.77 0.00
N TYR A 85 -2.29 -4.06 -0.36
CA TYR A 85 -2.52 -4.52 -1.73
C TYR A 85 -4.00 -4.70 -2.09
N GLN A 86 -4.91 -4.62 -1.11
CA GLN A 86 -6.34 -4.89 -1.28
C GLN A 86 -7.11 -3.63 -1.70
N GLY A 87 -7.12 -3.38 -3.00
CA GLY A 87 -7.84 -2.27 -3.61
C GLY A 87 -6.90 -1.25 -4.23
N ILE A 88 -7.41 -0.04 -4.37
CA ILE A 88 -6.70 1.12 -4.89
C ILE A 88 -7.13 2.37 -4.14
N VAL A 89 -6.29 3.40 -4.07
CA VAL A 89 -6.68 4.68 -3.47
C VAL A 89 -7.84 5.34 -4.23
N SER A 90 -8.82 5.84 -3.47
CA SER A 90 -10.01 6.51 -4.00
C SER A 90 -9.68 7.81 -4.76
N LYS A 91 -8.66 8.55 -4.30
CA LYS A 91 -8.18 9.79 -4.92
C LYS A 91 -6.97 9.54 -5.82
N GLN A 92 -7.18 8.75 -6.86
CA GLN A 92 -6.18 8.52 -7.90
C GLN A 92 -6.16 9.66 -8.94
N GLY A 93 -4.97 10.16 -9.23
CA GLY A 93 -4.72 11.12 -10.29
C GLY A 93 -4.89 10.52 -11.69
N VAL A 94 -4.74 11.36 -12.71
CA VAL A 94 -4.96 10.98 -14.11
C VAL A 94 -4.01 9.86 -14.56
N VAL A 95 -2.76 9.90 -14.11
CA VAL A 95 -1.71 8.95 -14.52
C VAL A 95 -2.01 7.54 -14.00
N LEU A 96 -2.18 7.38 -12.69
CA LEU A 96 -2.56 6.10 -12.07
C LEU A 96 -3.85 5.55 -12.67
N ARG A 97 -4.90 6.38 -12.81
CA ARG A 97 -6.17 5.95 -13.40
C ARG A 97 -5.99 5.41 -14.82
N ARG A 98 -5.21 6.08 -15.67
CA ARG A 98 -4.91 5.65 -17.04
C ARG A 98 -4.21 4.29 -17.04
N ASP A 99 -3.24 4.10 -16.16
CA ASP A 99 -2.46 2.86 -16.10
C ASP A 99 -3.32 1.68 -15.62
N LEU A 100 -4.21 1.91 -14.65
CA LEU A 100 -5.21 0.93 -14.18
C LEU A 100 -6.18 0.53 -15.28
N ILE A 101 -6.65 1.47 -16.11
CA ILE A 101 -7.49 1.17 -17.28
C ILE A 101 -6.72 0.26 -18.25
N ARG A 102 -5.45 0.57 -18.53
CA ARG A 102 -4.59 -0.23 -19.43
C ARG A 102 -4.38 -1.66 -18.90
N GLN A 103 -4.30 -1.83 -17.59
CA GLN A 103 -4.21 -3.15 -16.96
C GLN A 103 -5.57 -3.85 -16.79
N GLY A 104 -6.67 -3.21 -17.18
CA GLY A 104 -8.00 -3.81 -17.14
C GLY A 104 -8.70 -3.74 -15.78
N TRP A 105 -8.24 -2.89 -14.86
CA TRP A 105 -8.82 -2.77 -13.51
C TRP A 105 -10.32 -2.44 -13.52
N TYR A 106 -10.78 -1.58 -14.44
CA TYR A 106 -12.17 -1.13 -14.54
C TYR A 106 -13.04 -1.94 -15.50
N ARG A 107 -12.59 -3.13 -15.93
CA ARG A 107 -13.46 -4.00 -16.74
C ARG A 107 -14.65 -4.48 -15.89
N PRO A 108 -15.87 -4.45 -16.44
CA PRO A 108 -17.09 -4.87 -15.76
C PRO A 108 -17.12 -6.36 -15.45
#